data_AF-A0A852TPC6-F1
#
_entry.id   AF-A0A852TPC6-F1
#
_cell.length_a   1.000
_cell.length_b   1.000
_cell.length_c   1.000
_cell.angle_alpha   90.00
_cell.angle_beta   90.00
_cell.angle_gamma   90.00
#
_symmetry.space_group_name_H-M   'P 1'
#
loop_
_entity.id
_entity.type
_entity.pdbx_description
1 polymer ?
#
loop_
_entity_poly.entity_id
_entity_poly.type
_entity_poly.pdbx_seq_one_letter_code
_entity_poly.pdbx_strand_id
1 'polypeptide(L)'
;MAELRISSDDALDLRRLAAALVESQGWPREQVSIWDNRGGEVIVTVDDALLHRPEPDPLNQPVHTRSDVHRACELLRRRDDSLRGVDFPRLRAEAARFFSAGWSIADLLHALSHRPDGLAWPRGEGYQGVEWLEHRLRNWKTPTGDIRPSVSQESAQLRIVGRAGLPDDLGRPDDTPRRGGTARPETARAAADDARRLMRVQTRTTSNTLEHRDRTAARIHREE
;
A
#
# COMPACT_ATOMS: atom_id res chain seq x y z
N MET A 1 2.08 -27.68 -13.99
CA MET A 1 1.17 -27.15 -15.00
C MET A 1 -0.23 -27.61 -14.64
N ALA A 2 -1.19 -26.72 -14.76
CA ALA A 2 -2.59 -26.99 -14.45
C ALA A 2 -3.42 -26.96 -15.72
N GLU A 3 -4.41 -27.84 -15.79
CA GLU A 3 -5.32 -27.98 -16.93
C GLU A 3 -6.75 -27.68 -16.48
N LEU A 4 -7.39 -26.72 -17.14
CA LEU A 4 -8.81 -26.43 -16.99
C LEU A 4 -9.54 -26.96 -18.21
N ARG A 5 -10.55 -27.80 -17.99
CA ARG A 5 -11.37 -28.38 -19.06
C ARG A 5 -12.72 -27.69 -19.08
N ILE A 6 -13.08 -27.14 -20.23
CA ILE A 6 -14.33 -26.43 -20.45
C ILE A 6 -15.17 -27.29 -21.40
N SER A 7 -16.32 -27.73 -20.92
CA SER A 7 -17.34 -28.42 -21.69
C SER A 7 -18.69 -27.72 -21.51
N SER A 8 -19.55 -27.85 -22.51
CA SER A 8 -20.93 -27.38 -22.43
C SER A 8 -21.80 -28.26 -23.31
N ASP A 9 -23.02 -28.52 -22.85
CA ASP A 9 -24.04 -29.22 -23.62
C ASP A 9 -24.81 -28.27 -24.56
N ASP A 10 -24.57 -26.96 -24.44
CA ASP A 10 -25.17 -25.92 -25.28
C ASP A 10 -24.29 -25.60 -26.50
N ALA A 11 -24.91 -25.03 -27.54
CA ALA A 11 -24.22 -24.53 -28.73
C ALA A 11 -23.47 -23.21 -28.43
N LEU A 12 -22.46 -23.27 -27.55
CA LEU A 12 -21.59 -22.17 -27.18
C LEU A 12 -20.23 -22.29 -27.88
N ASP A 13 -19.66 -21.15 -28.25
CA ASP A 13 -18.27 -21.07 -28.71
C ASP A 13 -17.33 -21.15 -27.49
N LEU A 14 -17.00 -22.39 -27.10
CA LEU A 14 -16.17 -22.67 -25.93
C LEU A 14 -14.76 -22.10 -26.05
N ARG A 15 -14.24 -21.98 -27.26
CA ARG A 15 -12.90 -21.43 -27.50
C ARG A 15 -12.88 -19.92 -27.27
N ARG A 16 -13.93 -19.23 -27.73
CA ARG A 16 -14.11 -17.80 -27.43
C ARG A 16 -14.32 -17.55 -25.94
N LEU A 17 -15.09 -18.42 -25.27
CA LEU A 17 -15.29 -18.34 -23.82
C LEU A 17 -13.98 -18.54 -23.05
N ALA A 18 -13.18 -19.55 -23.43
CA ALA A 18 -11.87 -19.80 -22.85
C ALA A 18 -10.93 -18.60 -23.01
N ALA A 19 -10.89 -17.99 -24.20
CA ALA A 19 -10.08 -16.80 -24.46
C ALA A 19 -10.50 -15.61 -23.58
N ALA A 20 -11.80 -15.37 -23.45
CA ALA A 20 -12.33 -14.31 -22.59
C ALA A 20 -12.01 -14.55 -21.10
N LEU A 21 -12.04 -15.81 -20.65
CA LEU A 21 -11.68 -16.17 -19.28
C LEU A 21 -10.20 -15.90 -19.00
N VAL A 22 -9.30 -16.32 -19.89
CA VAL A 22 -7.85 -16.06 -19.77
C VAL A 22 -7.57 -14.56 -19.74
N GLU A 23 -8.21 -13.79 -20.61
CA GLU A 23 -8.05 -12.33 -20.66
C GLU A 23 -8.56 -11.65 -19.38
N SER A 24 -9.67 -12.14 -18.80
CA SER A 24 -10.20 -11.61 -17.53
C SER A 24 -9.26 -11.82 -16.34
N GLN A 25 -8.43 -12.88 -16.36
CA GLN A 25 -7.43 -13.14 -15.33
C GLN A 25 -6.16 -12.31 -15.52
N GLY A 26 -6.00 -11.63 -16.66
CA GLY A 26 -4.80 -10.87 -16.99
C GLY A 26 -3.55 -11.76 -17.17
N TRP A 27 -3.74 -13.05 -17.44
CA TRP A 27 -2.62 -13.96 -17.63
C TRP A 27 -1.88 -13.69 -18.95
N PRO A 28 -0.53 -13.74 -18.96
CA PRO A 28 0.24 -13.54 -20.17
C PRO A 28 -0.03 -14.65 -21.20
N ARG A 29 -0.20 -14.26 -22.47
CA ARG A 29 -0.57 -15.19 -23.55
C ARG A 29 0.49 -16.26 -23.82
N GLU A 30 1.74 -15.97 -23.49
CA GLU A 30 2.87 -16.87 -23.63
C GLU A 30 2.95 -17.95 -22.52
N GLN A 31 2.18 -17.78 -21.44
CA GLN A 31 2.12 -18.70 -20.29
C GLN A 31 0.79 -19.45 -20.20
N VAL A 32 -0.07 -19.28 -21.20
CA VAL A 32 -1.37 -19.94 -21.30
C VAL A 32 -1.57 -20.50 -22.70
N SER A 33 -2.08 -21.71 -22.79
CA SER A 33 -2.36 -22.37 -24.07
C SER A 33 -3.81 -22.86 -24.10
N ILE A 34 -4.49 -22.63 -25.22
CA ILE A 34 -5.90 -23.01 -25.43
C ILE A 34 -5.97 -23.90 -26.66
N TRP A 35 -6.55 -25.09 -26.53
CA TRP A 35 -6.75 -25.98 -27.67
C TRP A 35 -8.05 -26.78 -27.54
N ASP A 36 -8.55 -27.17 -28.71
CA ASP A 36 -9.77 -27.96 -28.83
C ASP A 36 -9.42 -29.46 -28.68
N ASN A 37 -10.20 -30.17 -27.87
CA ASN A 37 -10.11 -31.61 -27.74
C ASN A 37 -11.05 -32.29 -28.76
N ARG A 38 -10.71 -33.52 -29.17
CA ARG A 38 -11.50 -34.30 -30.15
C ARG A 38 -12.93 -34.61 -29.68
N GLY A 39 -13.22 -34.44 -28.39
CA GLY A 39 -14.54 -34.63 -27.78
C GLY A 39 -15.42 -33.38 -27.71
N GLY A 40 -15.04 -32.26 -28.34
CA GLY A 40 -15.80 -31.00 -28.28
C GLY A 40 -15.54 -30.16 -27.02
N GLU A 41 -14.62 -30.59 -26.16
CA GLU A 41 -14.14 -29.82 -25.00
C GLU A 41 -13.04 -28.84 -25.42
N VAL A 42 -12.87 -27.76 -24.68
CA VAL A 42 -11.71 -26.87 -24.79
C VAL A 42 -10.84 -27.02 -23.55
N ILE A 43 -9.55 -27.26 -23.77
CA ILE A 43 -8.56 -27.39 -22.70
C ILE A 43 -7.75 -26.10 -22.65
N VAL A 44 -7.64 -25.53 -21.45
CA VAL A 44 -6.79 -24.39 -21.14
C VAL A 44 -5.68 -24.88 -20.21
N THR A 45 -4.43 -24.80 -20.65
CA THR A 45 -3.27 -25.14 -19.83
C THR A 45 -2.57 -23.87 -19.40
N VAL A 46 -2.30 -23.80 -18.10
CA VAL A 46 -1.76 -22.63 -17.41
C VAL A 46 -0.52 -23.07 -16.63
N ASP A 47 0.51 -22.24 -16.64
CA ASP A 47 1.65 -22.43 -15.74
C ASP A 47 1.18 -22.37 -14.28
N ASP A 48 1.68 -23.28 -13.43
CA ASP A 48 1.30 -23.29 -12.01
C ASP A 48 1.70 -21.98 -11.32
N ALA A 49 2.75 -21.31 -11.78
CA ALA A 49 3.19 -20.03 -11.26
C ALA A 49 2.09 -18.95 -11.37
N LEU A 50 1.22 -19.01 -12.38
CA LEU A 50 0.10 -18.07 -12.57
C LEU A 50 -1.08 -18.35 -11.65
N LEU A 51 -1.19 -19.58 -11.13
CA LEU A 51 -2.23 -19.98 -10.18
C LEU A 51 -1.82 -19.70 -8.73
N HIS A 52 -0.53 -19.52 -8.46
CA HIS A 52 -0.06 -19.11 -7.15
C HIS A 52 -0.38 -17.64 -6.94
N ARG A 53 -1.22 -17.35 -5.94
CA ARG A 53 -1.35 -15.99 -5.43
C ARG A 53 0.02 -15.60 -4.87
N PRO A 54 0.71 -14.58 -5.42
CA PRO A 54 2.01 -14.19 -4.87
C PRO A 54 1.79 -13.83 -3.41
N GLU A 55 2.53 -14.50 -2.52
CA GLU A 55 2.47 -14.20 -1.11
C GLU A 55 2.90 -12.75 -0.93
N PRO A 56 2.09 -11.89 -0.30
CA PRO A 56 2.43 -10.49 -0.15
C PRO A 56 3.75 -10.37 0.59
N ASP A 57 4.70 -9.61 0.04
CA ASP A 57 6.00 -9.43 0.67
C ASP A 57 5.81 -8.88 2.09
N PRO A 58 6.22 -9.64 3.13
CA PRO A 58 6.00 -9.25 4.51
C PRO A 58 6.69 -7.92 4.85
N LEU A 59 7.71 -7.50 4.10
CA LEU A 59 8.41 -6.23 4.33
C LEU A 59 7.61 -5.02 3.87
N ASN A 60 6.74 -5.19 2.88
CA ASN A 60 5.92 -4.14 2.29
C ASN A 60 4.45 -4.20 2.76
N GLN A 61 4.14 -5.13 3.64
CA GLN A 61 2.79 -5.28 4.18
C GLN A 61 2.46 -4.13 5.13
N PRO A 62 1.28 -3.49 4.99
CA PRO A 62 0.91 -2.39 5.87
C PRO A 62 0.62 -2.90 7.29
N VAL A 63 1.03 -2.10 8.26
CA VAL A 63 0.97 -2.44 9.69
C VAL A 63 -0.10 -1.60 10.37
N HIS A 64 -1.25 -2.22 10.70
CA HIS A 64 -2.42 -1.48 11.21
C HIS A 64 -2.80 -1.84 12.63
N THR A 65 -2.56 -3.07 13.07
CA THR A 65 -2.96 -3.52 14.41
C THR A 65 -1.78 -3.60 15.37
N ARG A 66 -2.09 -3.62 16.67
CA ARG A 66 -1.08 -3.86 17.72
C ARG A 66 -0.34 -5.18 17.51
N SER A 67 -1.03 -6.23 17.04
CA SER A 67 -0.42 -7.54 16.76
C SER A 67 0.50 -7.48 15.54
N ASP A 68 0.15 -6.68 14.53
CA ASP A 68 1.01 -6.47 13.35
C ASP A 68 2.28 -5.71 13.74
N VAL A 69 2.15 -4.65 14.54
CA VAL A 69 3.32 -3.91 15.06
C VAL A 69 4.24 -4.85 15.84
N HIS A 70 3.69 -5.78 16.62
CA HIS A 70 4.49 -6.75 17.35
C HIS A 70 5.29 -7.64 16.39
N ARG A 71 4.61 -8.28 15.43
CA ARG A 71 5.22 -9.15 14.41
C ARG A 71 6.27 -8.41 13.57
N ALA A 72 5.98 -7.16 13.20
CA ALA A 72 6.90 -6.28 12.50
C ALA A 72 8.18 -6.03 13.31
N CYS A 73 8.06 -5.71 14.61
CA CYS A 73 9.21 -5.48 15.49
C CYS A 73 10.06 -6.72 15.70
N GLU A 74 9.45 -7.91 15.76
CA GLU A 74 10.21 -9.15 15.78
C GLU A 74 11.01 -9.35 14.49
N LEU A 75 10.38 -9.10 13.34
CA LEU A 75 11.03 -9.22 12.04
C LEU A 75 12.20 -8.24 11.92
N LEU A 76 12.02 -7.00 12.38
CA LEU A 76 13.08 -5.99 12.45
C LEU A 76 14.28 -6.48 13.27
N ARG A 77 14.07 -6.98 14.49
CA ARG A 77 15.15 -7.51 15.33
C ARG A 77 15.88 -8.70 14.71
N ARG A 78 15.17 -9.54 13.97
CA ARG A 78 15.78 -10.68 13.25
C ARG A 78 16.61 -10.25 12.05
N ARG A 79 16.29 -9.10 11.44
CA ARG A 79 16.91 -8.62 10.19
C ARG A 79 18.03 -7.59 10.41
N ASP A 80 18.02 -6.85 11.52
CA ASP A 80 18.98 -5.79 11.80
C ASP A 80 19.73 -6.00 13.12
N ASP A 81 21.03 -6.30 13.00
CA ASP A 81 21.93 -6.52 14.13
C ASP A 81 22.17 -5.26 14.97
N SER A 82 21.92 -4.06 14.45
CA SER A 82 22.03 -2.84 15.25
C SER A 82 20.99 -2.72 16.35
N LEU A 83 19.92 -3.52 16.27
CA LEU A 83 18.89 -3.62 17.31
C LEU A 83 19.28 -4.58 18.44
N ARG A 84 20.48 -5.17 18.41
CA ARG A 84 21.00 -5.94 19.55
C ARG A 84 21.10 -5.05 20.78
N GLY A 85 20.64 -5.56 21.92
CA GLY A 85 20.59 -4.82 23.19
C GLY A 85 19.44 -3.80 23.30
N VAL A 86 18.56 -3.67 22.29
CA VAL A 86 17.37 -2.81 22.39
C VAL A 86 16.24 -3.52 23.10
N ASP A 87 15.66 -2.86 24.10
CA ASP A 87 14.44 -3.31 24.77
C ASP A 87 13.25 -3.38 23.81
N PHE A 88 12.61 -4.55 23.73
CA PHE A 88 11.51 -4.77 22.80
C PHE A 88 10.32 -3.80 22.98
N PRO A 89 9.87 -3.48 24.22
CA PRO A 89 8.82 -2.48 24.41
C PRO A 89 9.20 -1.09 23.88
N ARG A 90 10.48 -0.71 24.02
CA ARG A 90 11.00 0.58 23.53
C ARG A 90 11.01 0.62 22.00
N LEU A 91 11.55 -0.43 21.37
CA LEU A 91 11.51 -0.58 19.90
C LEU A 91 10.07 -0.48 19.38
N ARG A 92 9.15 -1.22 20.01
CA ARG A 92 7.74 -1.25 19.62
C ARG A 92 7.08 0.12 19.73
N ALA A 93 7.35 0.86 20.81
CA ALA A 93 6.78 2.19 21.03
C ALA A 93 7.26 3.19 19.96
N GLU A 94 8.54 3.17 19.62
CA GLU A 94 9.10 4.03 18.57
C GLU A 94 8.58 3.60 17.19
N ALA A 95 8.69 2.33 16.81
CA ALA A 95 8.29 1.82 15.51
C ALA A 95 6.79 2.03 15.22
N ALA A 96 5.92 1.91 16.23
CA ALA A 96 4.48 2.15 16.08
C ALA A 96 4.15 3.53 15.50
N ARG A 97 4.94 4.56 15.84
CA ARG A 97 4.73 5.92 15.33
C ARG A 97 5.02 5.99 13.82
N PHE A 98 6.09 5.33 13.37
CA PHE A 98 6.45 5.26 11.95
C PHE A 98 5.43 4.46 11.15
N PHE A 99 4.97 3.31 11.66
CA PHE A 99 3.90 2.55 11.02
C PHE A 99 2.60 3.35 10.92
N SER A 100 2.28 4.16 11.93
CA SER A 100 1.12 5.07 11.89
C SER A 100 1.27 6.19 10.87
N ALA A 101 2.51 6.57 10.51
CA ALA A 101 2.83 7.47 9.40
C ALA A 101 2.86 6.76 8.03
N GLY A 102 2.41 5.50 7.96
CA GLY A 102 2.29 4.74 6.72
C GLY A 102 3.59 4.12 6.22
N TRP A 103 4.64 4.09 7.04
CA TRP A 103 5.87 3.41 6.69
C TRP A 103 5.70 1.89 6.68
N SER A 104 6.43 1.21 5.79
CA SER A 104 6.55 -0.24 5.78
C SER A 104 7.69 -0.73 6.69
N ILE A 105 7.83 -2.06 6.84
CA ILE A 105 8.99 -2.65 7.53
C ILE A 105 10.27 -2.39 6.73
N ALA A 106 10.19 -2.47 5.39
CA ALA A 106 11.30 -2.14 4.50
C ALA A 106 11.78 -0.69 4.71
N ASP A 107 10.86 0.26 4.86
CA ASP A 107 11.18 1.67 5.10
C ASP A 107 11.92 1.85 6.43
N LEU A 108 11.47 1.17 7.49
CA LEU A 108 12.12 1.26 8.78
C LEU A 108 13.53 0.64 8.75
N LEU A 109 13.70 -0.51 8.08
CA LEU A 109 15.03 -1.11 7.85
C LEU A 109 15.94 -0.17 7.05
N HIS A 110 15.39 0.52 6.06
CA HIS A 110 16.12 1.53 5.31
C HIS A 110 16.58 2.67 6.21
N ALA A 111 15.70 3.21 7.06
CA ALA A 111 16.05 4.28 8.00
C ALA A 111 17.06 3.88 9.08
N LEU A 112 17.07 2.60 9.47
CA LEU A 112 18.07 2.06 10.40
C LEU A 112 19.44 1.85 9.75
N SER A 113 19.48 1.69 8.43
CA SER A 113 20.72 1.48 7.67
C SER A 113 21.27 2.76 7.02
N HIS A 114 20.38 3.71 6.69
CA HIS A 114 20.70 4.94 5.96
C HIS A 114 20.12 6.17 6.65
N ARG A 115 20.81 7.27 6.45
CA ARG A 115 20.40 8.63 6.80
C ARG A 115 19.40 9.15 5.77
N PRO A 116 18.64 10.22 6.08
CA PRO A 116 17.76 10.87 5.11
C PRO A 116 18.49 11.47 3.90
N ASP A 117 19.80 11.74 4.02
CA ASP A 117 20.64 12.19 2.91
C ASP A 117 21.10 11.04 1.99
N GLY A 118 20.69 9.81 2.29
CA GLY A 118 21.06 8.59 1.55
C GLY A 118 22.39 7.97 1.96
N LEU A 119 23.17 8.59 2.84
CA LEU A 119 24.43 8.02 3.33
C LEU A 119 24.16 6.89 4.34
N ALA A 120 24.96 5.83 4.29
CA ALA A 120 24.84 4.74 5.25
C ALA A 120 25.27 5.18 6.65
N TRP A 121 24.57 4.69 7.68
CA TRP A 121 25.03 4.83 9.06
C TRP A 121 26.30 4.00 9.30
N PRO A 122 27.20 4.43 10.21
CA PRO A 122 28.28 3.59 10.68
C PRO A 122 27.74 2.28 11.28
N ARG A 123 28.46 1.17 11.04
CA ARG A 123 28.10 -0.18 11.47
C ARG A 123 29.24 -0.81 12.28
N GLY A 124 28.89 -1.79 13.10
CA GLY A 124 29.84 -2.55 13.92
C GLY A 124 29.52 -2.50 15.41
N GLU A 125 30.40 -3.11 16.20
CA GLU A 125 30.34 -3.11 17.65
C GLU A 125 30.53 -1.67 18.17
N GLY A 126 29.56 -1.15 18.91
CA GLY A 126 29.48 0.27 19.32
C GLY A 126 28.45 1.12 18.58
N TYR A 127 27.88 0.61 17.47
CA TYR A 127 26.80 1.26 16.71
C TYR A 127 25.44 0.54 16.88
N GLN A 128 25.22 -0.02 18.08
CA GLN A 128 24.09 -0.86 18.43
C GLN A 128 23.35 -0.30 19.66
N GLY A 129 22.18 -0.84 19.96
CA GLY A 129 21.45 -0.51 21.18
C GLY A 129 20.52 0.69 21.06
N VAL A 130 19.90 1.05 22.19
CA VAL A 130 18.79 2.01 22.24
C VAL A 130 19.21 3.42 21.81
N GLU A 131 20.41 3.86 22.20
CA GLU A 131 20.91 5.19 21.84
C GLU A 131 21.04 5.36 20.32
N TRP A 132 21.56 4.35 19.63
CA TRP A 132 21.69 4.36 18.18
C TRP A 132 20.34 4.23 17.48
N LEU A 133 19.43 3.41 18.00
CA LEU A 133 18.05 3.37 17.49
C LEU A 133 17.42 4.76 17.52
N GLU A 134 17.46 5.43 18.67
CA GLU A 134 16.87 6.75 18.84
C GLU A 134 17.58 7.80 17.99
N HIS A 135 18.92 7.75 17.92
CA HIS A 135 19.71 8.66 17.09
C HIS A 135 19.30 8.55 15.62
N ARG A 136 19.23 7.33 15.07
CA ARG A 136 18.89 7.10 13.67
C ARG A 136 17.47 7.54 13.37
N LEU A 137 16.50 7.08 14.16
CA LEU A 137 15.09 7.43 13.96
C LEU A 137 14.80 8.93 14.18
N ARG A 138 15.54 9.61 15.05
CA ARG A 138 15.41 11.07 15.25
C ARG A 138 15.77 11.86 13.99
N ASN A 139 16.74 11.40 13.19
CA ASN A 139 17.10 12.07 11.94
C ASN A 139 16.00 11.97 10.88
N TRP A 140 15.09 11.00 11.01
CA TRP A 140 13.90 10.86 10.15
C TRP A 140 12.67 11.61 10.69
N LYS A 141 12.82 12.36 11.78
CA LYS A 141 11.79 13.24 12.34
C LYS A 141 12.16 14.69 12.04
N THR A 142 11.16 15.53 11.81
CA THR A 142 11.33 16.98 11.74
C THR A 142 11.66 17.53 13.13
N PRO A 143 12.15 18.79 13.24
CA PRO A 143 12.31 19.45 14.54
C PRO A 143 11.02 19.55 15.36
N THR A 144 9.85 19.55 14.70
CA THR A 144 8.52 19.52 15.34
C THR A 144 8.10 18.12 15.81
N GLY A 145 8.85 17.08 15.44
CA GLY A 145 8.59 15.70 15.81
C GLY A 145 7.72 14.92 14.82
N ASP A 146 7.39 15.51 13.68
CA ASP A 146 6.66 14.87 12.60
C ASP A 146 7.56 13.89 11.85
N ILE A 147 7.02 12.77 11.40
CA ILE A 147 7.79 11.75 10.69
C ILE A 147 7.85 12.15 9.22
N ARG A 148 9.08 12.24 8.68
CA ARG A 148 9.30 12.54 7.26
C ARG A 148 8.77 11.40 6.40
N PRO A 149 8.34 11.67 5.15
CA PRO A 149 8.03 10.60 4.19
C PRO A 149 9.22 9.65 4.02
N SER A 150 8.95 8.35 3.85
CA SER A 150 9.99 7.38 3.51
C SER A 150 10.38 7.50 2.03
N VAL A 151 11.55 6.96 1.66
CA VAL A 151 12.04 6.96 0.27
C VAL A 151 11.05 6.25 -0.67
N SER A 152 10.38 5.19 -0.20
CA SER A 152 9.37 4.49 -1.00
C SER A 152 8.09 5.31 -1.18
N GLN A 153 7.69 6.06 -0.15
CA GLN A 153 6.56 7.00 -0.21
C GLN A 153 6.85 8.17 -1.16
N GLU A 154 8.05 8.76 -1.11
CA GLU A 154 8.48 9.80 -2.04
C GLU A 154 8.47 9.29 -3.49
N SER A 155 9.01 8.09 -3.72
CA SER A 155 9.01 7.44 -5.04
C SER A 155 7.60 7.10 -5.54
N ALA A 156 6.68 6.73 -4.65
CA ALA A 156 5.29 6.50 -4.99
C ALA A 156 4.56 7.82 -5.33
N GLN A 157 4.82 8.88 -4.57
CA GLN A 157 4.26 10.21 -4.81
C GLN A 157 4.70 10.75 -6.18
N LEU A 158 5.99 10.66 -6.51
CA LEU A 158 6.52 11.06 -7.83
C LEU A 158 5.87 10.27 -8.98
N ARG A 159 5.63 8.96 -8.81
CA ARG A 159 4.92 8.16 -9.83
C ARG A 159 3.47 8.59 -10.01
N ILE A 160 2.77 8.93 -8.92
CA ILE A 160 1.38 9.40 -8.98
C ILE A 160 1.32 10.77 -9.67
N VAL A 161 2.22 11.69 -9.32
CA VAL A 161 2.31 13.02 -9.93
C VAL A 161 2.59 12.91 -11.43
N GLY A 162 3.57 12.08 -11.82
CA GLY A 162 3.87 11.81 -13.23
C GLY A 162 2.71 11.15 -13.99
N ARG A 163 1.95 10.24 -13.36
CA ARG A 163 0.78 9.58 -13.98
C ARG A 163 -0.44 10.50 -14.10
N ALA A 164 -0.59 11.45 -13.18
CA ALA A 164 -1.71 12.38 -13.16
C ALA A 164 -1.47 13.66 -13.98
N GLY A 165 -0.27 13.85 -14.54
CA GLY A 165 0.09 15.06 -15.30
C GLY A 165 0.07 16.35 -14.45
N LEU A 166 0.16 16.20 -13.12
CA LEU A 166 0.22 17.33 -12.19
C LEU A 166 1.67 17.85 -12.13
N PRO A 167 1.87 19.16 -11.90
CA PRO A 167 3.22 19.71 -11.72
C PRO A 167 3.94 19.03 -10.56
N ASP A 168 5.25 18.77 -10.72
CA ASP A 168 6.13 18.11 -9.73
C ASP A 168 6.17 18.80 -8.35
N ASP A 169 5.66 20.03 -8.29
CA ASP A 169 5.72 20.94 -7.14
C ASP A 169 4.58 20.72 -6.13
N LEU A 170 3.58 19.89 -6.46
CA LEU A 170 2.37 19.74 -5.65
C LEU A 170 2.62 18.83 -4.42
N GLY A 171 2.73 19.45 -3.23
CA GLY A 171 2.78 18.74 -1.94
C GLY A 171 4.18 18.55 -1.35
N ARG A 172 5.22 19.12 -1.97
CA ARG A 172 6.55 19.21 -1.34
C ARG A 172 6.51 20.25 -0.21
N PRO A 173 6.95 19.92 1.02
CA PRO A 173 7.07 20.93 2.06
C PRO A 173 8.07 21.99 1.60
N ASP A 174 7.61 23.24 1.60
CA ASP A 174 8.36 24.41 1.22
C ASP A 174 9.38 24.70 2.34
N ASP A 175 10.67 24.43 2.11
CA ASP A 175 11.76 24.68 3.09
C ASP A 175 12.05 26.19 3.28
N THR A 176 11.28 27.06 2.62
CA THR A 176 11.37 28.50 2.84
C THR A 176 10.56 28.91 4.07
N PRO A 177 11.16 29.60 5.07
CA PRO A 177 10.38 30.18 6.16
C PRO A 177 9.45 31.24 5.57
N ARG A 178 8.17 30.88 5.37
CA ARG A 178 7.12 31.80 4.96
C ARG A 178 7.04 32.93 5.98
N ARG A 179 7.59 34.10 5.63
CA ARG A 179 7.34 35.35 6.36
C ARG A 179 5.83 35.57 6.38
N GLY A 180 5.28 35.71 7.59
CA GLY A 180 3.85 35.77 7.86
C GLY A 180 3.12 36.80 7.00
N GLY A 181 2.44 36.31 5.96
CA GLY A 181 1.34 37.00 5.34
C GLY A 181 0.07 36.56 6.04
N THR A 182 -0.54 37.45 6.82
CA THR A 182 -1.88 37.23 7.36
C THR A 182 -2.84 36.96 6.20
N ALA A 183 -3.43 35.77 6.18
CA ALA A 183 -4.41 35.39 5.17
C ALA A 183 -5.54 36.42 5.17
N ARG A 184 -5.83 37.00 4.00
CA ARG A 184 -6.96 37.92 3.86
C ARG A 184 -8.24 37.17 4.24
N PRO A 185 -9.12 37.76 5.08
CA PRO A 185 -10.27 37.03 5.64
C PRO A 185 -11.24 36.51 4.58
N GLU A 186 -11.24 37.12 3.39
CA GLU A 186 -12.05 36.72 2.24
C GLU A 186 -11.58 35.40 1.62
N THR A 187 -10.28 35.18 1.47
CA THR A 187 -9.75 33.91 0.93
C THR A 187 -9.89 32.76 1.91
N ALA A 188 -9.78 33.03 3.22
CA ALA A 188 -10.04 32.03 4.25
C ALA A 188 -11.53 31.60 4.28
N ARG A 189 -12.47 32.54 4.07
CA ARG A 189 -13.91 32.24 3.97
C ARG A 189 -14.24 31.46 2.69
N ALA A 190 -13.67 31.84 1.55
CA ALA A 190 -13.86 31.13 0.29
C ALA A 190 -13.39 29.67 0.37
N ALA A 191 -12.20 29.43 0.94
CA ALA A 191 -11.67 28.08 1.14
C ALA A 191 -12.53 27.24 2.10
N ALA A 192 -13.06 27.85 3.17
CA ALA A 192 -13.94 27.18 4.11
C ALA A 192 -15.30 26.80 3.48
N ASP A 193 -15.85 27.67 2.62
CA ASP A 193 -17.11 27.38 1.93
C ASP A 193 -16.94 26.34 0.81
N ASP A 194 -15.81 26.32 0.12
CA ASP A 194 -15.47 25.24 -0.83
C ASP A 194 -15.30 23.90 -0.12
N ALA A 195 -14.62 23.87 1.04
CA ALA A 195 -14.51 22.66 1.86
C ALA A 195 -15.89 22.16 2.31
N ARG A 196 -16.79 23.06 2.73
CA ARG A 196 -18.19 22.70 3.06
C ARG A 196 -18.96 22.20 1.85
N ARG A 197 -18.73 22.75 0.66
CA ARG A 197 -19.37 22.32 -0.58
C ARG A 197 -18.93 20.90 -0.95
N LEU A 198 -17.63 20.60 -0.85
CA LEU A 198 -17.07 19.28 -1.10
C LEU A 198 -17.59 18.24 -0.09
N MET A 199 -17.64 18.59 1.20
CA MET A 199 -18.18 17.71 2.24
C MET A 199 -19.65 17.35 1.98
N ARG A 200 -20.50 18.30 1.55
CA ARG A 200 -21.91 18.05 1.21
C ARG A 200 -22.09 17.19 -0.03
N VAL A 201 -21.20 17.30 -1.02
CA VAL A 201 -21.22 16.44 -2.21
C VAL A 201 -20.85 15.01 -1.84
N GLN A 202 -19.84 14.80 -0.99
CA GLN A 202 -19.46 13.46 -0.53
C GLN A 202 -20.54 12.79 0.34
N THR A 203 -21.25 13.53 1.20
CA THR A 203 -22.30 12.93 2.05
C THR A 203 -23.49 12.41 1.25
N ARG A 204 -23.83 13.03 0.11
CA ARG A 204 -24.89 12.53 -0.78
C ARG A 204 -24.50 11.24 -1.50
N THR A 205 -23.23 11.09 -1.86
CA THR A 205 -22.72 9.89 -2.55
C THR A 205 -22.62 8.68 -1.61
N THR A 206 -22.29 8.90 -0.34
CA THR A 206 -22.22 7.82 0.66
C THR A 206 -23.60 7.38 1.17
N SER A 207 -24.56 8.28 1.33
CA SER A 207 -25.94 7.89 1.69
C SER A 207 -26.64 7.09 0.57
N ASN A 208 -26.47 7.47 -0.70
CA ASN A 208 -27.04 6.69 -1.81
C ASN A 208 -26.42 5.29 -1.97
N THR A 209 -25.13 5.12 -1.63
CA THR A 209 -24.48 3.80 -1.69
C THR A 209 -24.85 2.90 -0.49
N LEU A 210 -25.13 3.49 0.68
CA LEU A 210 -25.64 2.75 1.84
C LEU A 210 -27.10 2.33 1.67
N GLU A 211 -27.98 3.21 1.16
CA GLU A 211 -29.38 2.86 0.89
C GLU A 211 -29.53 1.81 -0.22
N HIS A 212 -28.60 1.76 -1.20
CA HIS A 212 -28.60 0.71 -2.21
C HIS A 212 -28.23 -0.65 -1.61
N ARG A 213 -27.24 -0.71 -0.71
CA ARG A 213 -26.80 -1.94 -0.03
C ARG A 213 -27.86 -2.52 0.90
N ASP A 214 -28.56 -1.69 1.66
CA ASP A 214 -29.66 -2.16 2.53
C ASP A 214 -30.83 -2.75 1.71
N ARG A 215 -31.10 -2.20 0.52
CA ARG A 215 -32.13 -2.73 -0.39
C ARG A 215 -31.75 -4.10 -0.97
N THR A 216 -30.46 -4.33 -1.23
CA THR A 216 -29.98 -5.64 -1.69
C THR A 216 -29.99 -6.67 -0.56
N ALA A 217 -29.64 -6.28 0.66
CA ALA A 217 -29.65 -7.17 1.83
C ALA A 217 -31.06 -7.64 2.20
N ALA A 218 -32.07 -6.76 2.10
CA ALA A 218 -33.46 -7.12 2.38
C ALA A 218 -34.08 -8.10 1.36
N ARG A 219 -33.48 -8.26 0.17
CA ARG A 219 -33.99 -9.14 -0.90
C ARG A 219 -33.42 -10.56 -0.87
N ILE A 220 -32.36 -10.80 -0.09
CA ILE A 220 -31.66 -12.09 -0.03
C ILE A 220 -32.28 -13.05 1.02
N HIS A 221 -33.10 -12.53 1.95
CA HIS A 221 -33.66 -13.32 3.06
C HIS A 221 -35.12 -13.78 2.91
N ARG A 222 -35.63 -13.95 1.68
CA ARG A 222 -36.97 -14.53 1.48
C ARG A 222 -37.01 -15.48 0.30
N GLU A 223 -36.55 -16.71 0.52
CA GLU A 223 -37.01 -17.91 -0.18
C GLU A 223 -37.25 -19.00 0.88
N GLU A 224 -38.53 -19.16 1.26
CA GLU A 224 -39.14 -20.43 1.67
C GLU A 224 -40.25 -20.74 0.66
#